data_AF-A0A661I9C3-F1
#
_entry.id   AF-A0A661I9C3-F1
#
_cell.length_a   1.000
_cell.length_b   1.000
_cell.length_c   1.000
_cell.angle_alpha   90.00
_cell.angle_beta   90.00
_cell.angle_gamma   90.00
#
_symmetry.space_group_name_H-M   'P 1'
#
loop_
_entity.id
_entity.type
_entity.pdbx_description
1 polymer ?
#
loop_
_entity_poly.entity_id
_entity_poly.type
_entity_poly.pdbx_seq_one_letter_code
_entity_poly.pdbx_strand_id
1 'polypeptide(L)'
;MKKILLIIAIPYFLLAGFKFQISKIPTKIAKEMIKKGSWREGCPVELYDLRYIEMSYWDFKGKRQTGKMVVHKSVANDVVEIFGDLYSSRYPINQMRLIEDYNASDFQSIEADNTSAFNCRRATGSKKWSNHSYGKAIDINPIENPYISKSGHISHKKSLPYRKRIHRDKKASSRAIIRRDSRITRLFKAKGWKWGGDWRTIKDYQHFEKSVKNRSIGSPKPKYIPLKHKKPAEATSQNLY
;
A
#
# COMPACT_ATOMS: atom_id res chain seq x y z
N MET A 1 -45.27 -8.65 -28.02
CA MET A 1 -44.43 -8.12 -26.92
C MET A 1 -43.24 -9.06 -26.71
N LYS A 2 -42.06 -8.76 -27.28
CA LYS A 2 -40.83 -9.58 -27.08
C LYS A 2 -40.05 -9.02 -25.89
N LYS A 3 -39.93 -9.81 -24.81
CA LYS A 3 -39.08 -9.48 -23.66
C LYS A 3 -37.62 -9.66 -24.08
N ILE A 4 -36.88 -8.57 -24.25
CA ILE A 4 -35.43 -8.60 -24.43
C ILE A 4 -34.82 -8.85 -23.04
N LEU A 5 -34.31 -10.06 -22.84
CA LEU A 5 -33.54 -10.41 -21.64
C LEU A 5 -32.13 -9.84 -21.81
N LEU A 6 -31.85 -8.71 -21.14
CA LEU A 6 -30.53 -8.12 -21.10
C LEU A 6 -29.64 -8.98 -20.18
N ILE A 7 -28.94 -9.95 -20.75
CA ILE A 7 -27.91 -10.71 -20.03
C ILE A 7 -26.69 -9.80 -19.91
N ILE A 8 -26.56 -9.15 -18.75
CA ILE A 8 -25.32 -8.47 -18.36
C ILE A 8 -24.32 -9.58 -18.05
N ALA A 9 -23.52 -9.95 -19.05
CA ALA A 9 -22.36 -10.81 -18.85
C ALA A 9 -21.32 -10.01 -18.05
N ILE A 10 -21.34 -10.16 -16.72
CA ILE A 10 -20.21 -9.80 -15.87
C ILE A 10 -19.11 -10.80 -16.24
N PRO A 11 -17.96 -10.37 -16.80
CA PRO A 11 -16.87 -11.29 -17.04
C PRO A 11 -16.29 -11.67 -15.67
N TYR A 12 -16.79 -12.77 -15.09
CA TYR A 12 -16.08 -13.51 -14.07
C TYR A 12 -14.84 -14.11 -14.75
N PHE A 13 -13.80 -13.29 -14.91
CA PHE A 13 -12.46 -13.85 -14.96
C PHE A 13 -12.24 -14.49 -13.60
N LEU A 14 -12.46 -15.81 -13.53
CA LEU A 14 -11.87 -16.65 -12.51
C LEU A 14 -10.36 -16.42 -12.57
N LEU A 15 -9.87 -15.48 -11.75
CA LEU A 15 -8.45 -15.23 -11.51
C LEU A 15 -7.89 -16.47 -10.83
N ALA A 16 -7.61 -17.52 -11.60
CA ALA A 16 -7.06 -18.76 -11.08
C ALA A 16 -5.78 -18.46 -10.28
N GLY A 17 -5.90 -18.43 -8.94
CA GLY A 17 -4.80 -18.29 -8.00
C GLY A 17 -4.60 -16.92 -7.34
N PHE A 18 -5.24 -15.83 -7.77
CA PHE A 18 -5.16 -14.56 -7.03
C PHE A 18 -6.13 -14.60 -5.84
N LYS A 19 -5.59 -14.72 -4.63
CA LYS A 19 -6.36 -14.65 -3.39
C LYS A 19 -6.16 -13.29 -2.74
N PHE A 20 -7.23 -12.70 -2.23
CA PHE A 20 -7.16 -11.48 -1.43
C PHE A 20 -8.21 -11.47 -0.32
N GLN A 21 -7.98 -10.62 0.68
CA GLN A 21 -8.95 -10.28 1.71
C GLN A 21 -8.79 -8.81 2.07
N ILE A 22 -9.91 -8.10 2.21
CA ILE A 22 -9.96 -6.74 2.76
C ILE A 22 -10.69 -6.81 4.09
N SER A 23 -10.10 -6.28 5.17
CA SER A 23 -10.72 -6.24 6.48
C SER A 23 -10.49 -4.90 7.18
N LYS A 24 -11.22 -4.65 8.28
CA LYS A 24 -10.86 -3.60 9.23
C LYS A 24 -9.48 -3.94 9.83
N ILE A 25 -8.74 -2.94 10.28
CA ILE A 25 -7.44 -3.16 10.94
C ILE A 25 -7.62 -4.12 12.14
N PRO A 26 -6.98 -5.32 12.12
CA PRO A 26 -7.06 -6.23 13.26
C PRO A 26 -6.43 -5.60 14.50
N THR A 27 -6.96 -5.91 15.69
CA THR A 27 -6.49 -5.32 16.97
C THR A 27 -4.98 -5.47 17.18
N LYS A 28 -4.40 -6.62 16.80
CA LYS A 28 -2.95 -6.86 16.88
C LYS A 28 -2.17 -5.89 15.98
N ILE A 29 -2.64 -5.68 14.76
CA ILE A 29 -2.00 -4.75 13.80
C ILE A 29 -2.13 -3.30 14.29
N ALA A 30 -3.31 -2.90 14.78
CA ALA A 30 -3.51 -1.56 15.35
C ALA A 30 -2.54 -1.27 16.50
N LYS A 31 -2.32 -2.23 17.41
CA LYS A 31 -1.36 -2.10 18.51
C LYS A 31 0.08 -1.94 18.00
N GLU A 32 0.48 -2.71 16.99
CA GLU A 32 1.82 -2.57 16.40
C GLU A 32 1.99 -1.23 15.66
N MET A 33 0.97 -0.77 14.92
CA MET A 33 1.00 0.54 14.26
C MET A 33 1.23 1.69 15.24
N ILE A 34 0.53 1.66 16.39
CA ILE A 34 0.71 2.64 17.48
C ILE A 34 2.09 2.51 18.11
N LYS A 35 2.50 1.28 18.48
CA LYS A 35 3.77 1.00 19.14
C LYS A 35 4.98 1.41 18.29
N LYS A 36 4.92 1.18 16.99
CA LYS A 36 6.01 1.51 16.05
C LYS A 36 5.91 2.93 15.49
N GLY A 37 4.78 3.60 15.68
CA GLY A 37 4.60 5.02 15.31
C GLY A 37 4.17 5.28 13.86
N SER A 38 3.83 4.24 13.09
CA SER A 38 3.24 4.39 11.76
C SER A 38 1.83 4.99 11.81
N TRP A 39 1.17 4.92 12.97
CA TRP A 39 -0.03 5.66 13.32
C TRP A 39 0.08 6.23 14.75
N ARG A 40 -0.48 7.42 14.98
CA ARG A 40 -0.56 8.09 16.29
C ARG A 40 -1.66 9.15 16.27
N GLU A 41 -2.05 9.66 17.45
CA GLU A 41 -2.93 10.82 17.51
C GLU A 41 -2.34 12.00 16.70
N GLY A 42 -3.18 12.69 15.93
CA GLY A 42 -2.78 13.76 15.03
C GLY A 42 -2.48 13.32 13.59
N CYS A 43 -2.46 12.00 13.32
CA CYS A 43 -2.50 11.51 11.95
C CYS A 43 -3.78 11.95 11.25
N PRO A 44 -3.73 12.21 9.93
CA PRO A 44 -4.87 12.80 9.22
C PRO A 44 -5.99 11.80 8.89
N VAL A 45 -5.82 10.53 9.25
CA VAL A 45 -6.79 9.45 9.00
C VAL A 45 -6.86 8.55 10.23
N GLU A 46 -8.07 8.27 10.68
CA GLU A 46 -8.36 7.38 11.80
C GLU A 46 -8.16 5.91 11.41
N LEU A 47 -7.80 5.06 12.39
CA LEU A 47 -7.68 3.61 12.17
C LEU A 47 -8.96 2.99 11.58
N TYR A 48 -10.13 3.53 11.93
CA TYR A 48 -11.42 3.09 11.40
C TYR A 48 -11.57 3.26 9.87
N ASP A 49 -10.89 4.27 9.31
CA ASP A 49 -10.92 4.56 7.88
C ASP A 49 -9.83 3.83 7.08
N LEU A 50 -8.97 3.09 7.77
CA LEU A 50 -7.97 2.22 7.16
C LEU A 50 -8.50 0.79 6.99
N ARG A 51 -7.95 0.08 6.02
CA ARG A 51 -8.19 -1.33 5.72
C ARG A 51 -6.89 -2.07 5.66
N TYR A 52 -6.89 -3.25 6.25
CA TYR A 52 -5.81 -4.22 6.14
C TYR A 52 -6.14 -5.14 4.96
N ILE A 53 -5.20 -5.27 4.05
CA ILE A 53 -5.34 -6.09 2.85
C ILE A 53 -4.29 -7.18 2.90
N GLU A 54 -4.73 -8.42 2.70
CA GLU A 54 -3.86 -9.54 2.38
C GLU A 54 -4.11 -9.91 0.92
N MET A 55 -3.06 -10.09 0.13
CA MET A 55 -3.22 -10.40 -1.29
C MET A 55 -2.06 -11.23 -1.84
N SER A 56 -2.34 -12.03 -2.87
CA SER A 56 -1.32 -12.84 -3.52
C SER A 56 -0.45 -12.01 -4.47
N TYR A 57 0.85 -12.28 -4.52
CA TYR A 57 1.77 -11.69 -5.50
C TYR A 57 2.82 -12.71 -5.97
N TRP A 58 3.55 -12.39 -7.04
CA TRP A 58 4.69 -13.17 -7.51
C TRP A 58 6.00 -12.52 -7.05
N ASP A 59 6.80 -13.23 -6.27
CA ASP A 59 8.10 -12.73 -5.85
C ASP A 59 9.14 -12.74 -7.00
N PHE A 60 10.32 -12.18 -6.75
CA PHE A 60 11.39 -12.15 -7.76
C PHE A 60 11.94 -13.55 -8.10
N LYS A 61 11.63 -14.57 -7.29
CA LYS A 61 11.94 -15.99 -7.57
C LYS A 61 10.81 -16.67 -8.35
N GLY A 62 9.77 -15.93 -8.73
CA GLY A 62 8.60 -16.47 -9.43
C GLY A 62 7.70 -17.33 -8.56
N LYS A 63 7.80 -17.24 -7.22
CA LYS A 63 6.94 -17.97 -6.29
C LYS A 63 5.76 -17.13 -5.87
N ARG A 64 4.61 -17.78 -5.68
CA ARG A 64 3.43 -17.13 -5.12
C ARG A 64 3.66 -16.86 -3.64
N GLN A 65 3.45 -15.62 -3.23
CA GLN A 65 3.51 -15.16 -1.84
C GLN A 65 2.19 -14.49 -1.45
N THR A 66 1.98 -14.31 -0.15
CA THR A 66 0.90 -13.48 0.39
C THR A 66 1.52 -12.22 1.00
N GLY A 67 1.18 -11.07 0.42
CA GLY A 67 1.59 -9.75 0.88
C GLY A 67 0.56 -9.11 1.80
N LYS A 68 0.99 -8.10 2.54
CA LYS A 68 0.18 -7.35 3.51
C LYS A 68 0.32 -5.86 3.24
N MET A 69 -0.80 -5.14 3.22
CA MET A 69 -0.83 -3.70 2.97
C MET A 69 -1.91 -3.02 3.78
N VAL A 70 -1.66 -1.79 4.24
CA VAL A 70 -2.68 -0.93 4.86
C VAL A 70 -2.93 0.27 3.95
N VAL A 71 -4.21 0.50 3.62
CA VAL A 71 -4.67 1.62 2.78
C VAL A 71 -5.96 2.20 3.32
N HIS A 72 -6.38 3.35 2.81
CA HIS A 72 -7.69 3.92 3.15
C HIS A 72 -8.82 3.10 2.52
N LYS A 73 -9.93 2.90 3.25
CA LYS A 73 -11.13 2.20 2.79
C LYS A 73 -11.65 2.63 1.40
N SER A 74 -11.45 3.90 1.03
CA SER A 74 -11.92 4.46 -0.25
C SER A 74 -11.13 4.01 -1.47
N VAL A 75 -9.93 3.45 -1.27
CA VAL A 75 -9.08 2.95 -2.36
C VAL A 75 -8.81 1.45 -2.27
N ALA A 76 -9.33 0.77 -1.23
CA ALA A 76 -9.01 -0.64 -0.98
C ALA A 76 -9.37 -1.56 -2.16
N ASN A 77 -10.54 -1.35 -2.78
CA ASN A 77 -10.97 -2.12 -3.95
C ASN A 77 -10.11 -1.82 -5.18
N ASP A 78 -9.83 -0.53 -5.47
CA ASP A 78 -8.93 -0.14 -6.57
C ASP A 78 -7.58 -0.87 -6.46
N VAL A 79 -7.03 -0.92 -5.24
CA VAL A 79 -5.73 -1.55 -4.96
C VAL A 79 -5.81 -3.05 -5.23
N VAL A 80 -6.81 -3.76 -4.68
CA VAL A 80 -6.96 -5.20 -4.94
C VAL A 80 -7.12 -5.50 -6.43
N GLU A 81 -7.93 -4.72 -7.16
CA GLU A 81 -8.13 -4.91 -8.59
C GLU A 81 -6.84 -4.70 -9.39
N ILE A 82 -6.10 -3.62 -9.11
CA ILE A 82 -4.80 -3.35 -9.74
C ILE A 82 -3.82 -4.49 -9.47
N PHE A 83 -3.70 -4.94 -8.22
CA PHE A 83 -2.76 -6.00 -7.87
C PHE A 83 -3.20 -7.38 -8.39
N GLY A 84 -4.51 -7.62 -8.53
CA GLY A 84 -5.05 -8.78 -9.24
C GLY A 84 -4.64 -8.80 -10.70
N ASP A 85 -4.71 -7.65 -11.37
CA ASP A 85 -4.19 -7.50 -12.72
C ASP A 85 -2.67 -7.74 -12.78
N LEU A 86 -1.90 -7.15 -11.87
CA LEU A 86 -0.45 -7.36 -11.79
C LEU A 86 -0.11 -8.85 -11.60
N TYR A 87 -0.83 -9.53 -10.71
CA TYR A 87 -0.72 -10.96 -10.48
C TYR A 87 -0.97 -11.78 -11.74
N SER A 88 -2.05 -11.47 -12.49
CA SER A 88 -2.39 -12.14 -13.75
C SER A 88 -1.33 -11.97 -14.82
N SER A 89 -0.67 -10.81 -14.88
CA SER A 89 0.47 -10.61 -15.79
C SER A 89 1.82 -11.11 -15.26
N ARG A 90 1.85 -11.75 -14.08
CA ARG A 90 3.09 -12.15 -13.40
C ARG A 90 4.08 -10.99 -13.22
N TYR A 91 3.57 -9.80 -12.93
CA TYR A 91 4.42 -8.66 -12.58
C TYR A 91 5.16 -8.99 -11.26
N PRO A 92 6.50 -8.92 -11.25
CA PRO A 92 7.28 -9.31 -10.08
C PRO A 92 7.27 -8.21 -9.01
N ILE A 93 7.03 -8.60 -7.76
CA ILE A 93 7.11 -7.74 -6.59
C ILE A 93 8.08 -8.39 -5.62
N ASN A 94 9.14 -7.70 -5.18
CA ASN A 94 10.16 -8.36 -4.35
C ASN A 94 9.57 -8.80 -3.00
N GLN A 95 8.94 -7.87 -2.29
CA GLN A 95 8.13 -8.18 -1.11
C GLN A 95 7.06 -7.13 -0.84
N MET A 96 6.09 -7.50 -0.02
CA MET A 96 4.99 -6.64 0.42
C MET A 96 4.67 -6.94 1.88
N ARG A 97 5.38 -6.25 2.77
CA ARG A 97 5.27 -6.31 4.23
C ARG A 97 4.78 -4.99 4.77
N LEU A 98 4.20 -5.03 5.97
CA LEU A 98 3.78 -3.80 6.63
C LEU A 98 5.00 -2.98 7.10
N ILE A 99 4.84 -1.68 7.24
CA ILE A 99 5.94 -0.78 7.59
C ILE A 99 6.44 -0.99 9.04
N GLU A 100 5.62 -1.60 9.90
CA GLU A 100 5.95 -1.93 11.29
C GLU A 100 7.10 -2.95 11.39
N ASP A 101 7.25 -3.84 10.39
CA ASP A 101 8.36 -4.80 10.28
C ASP A 101 9.71 -4.07 10.13
N TYR A 102 9.67 -2.78 9.79
CA TYR A 102 10.83 -1.89 9.61
C TYR A 102 10.80 -0.71 10.60
N ASN A 103 10.16 -0.89 11.77
CA ASN A 103 10.03 0.14 12.80
C ASN A 103 9.43 1.46 12.29
N ALA A 104 8.47 1.38 11.35
CA ALA A 104 7.87 2.53 10.68
C ALA A 104 8.86 3.42 9.87
N SER A 105 10.08 2.93 9.61
CA SER A 105 11.12 3.65 8.88
C SER A 105 11.02 3.39 7.37
N ASP A 106 10.73 4.43 6.58
CA ASP A 106 10.75 4.31 5.12
C ASP A 106 12.14 3.93 4.62
N PHE A 107 13.20 4.45 5.24
CA PHE A 107 14.57 4.14 4.82
C PHE A 107 14.88 2.65 4.95
N GLN A 108 14.53 2.03 6.09
CA GLN A 108 14.73 0.59 6.30
C GLN A 108 13.84 -0.24 5.37
N SER A 109 12.61 0.21 5.12
CA SER A 109 11.68 -0.45 4.21
C SER A 109 12.16 -0.43 2.75
N ILE A 110 12.68 0.71 2.30
CA ILE A 110 13.24 0.86 0.95
C ILE A 110 14.53 0.07 0.81
N GLU A 111 15.42 0.05 1.82
CA GLU A 111 16.65 -0.76 1.79
C GLU A 111 16.37 -2.27 1.67
N ALA A 112 15.20 -2.70 2.16
CA ALA A 112 14.70 -4.06 1.99
C ALA A 112 13.97 -4.28 0.65
N ASP A 113 13.75 -3.25 -0.16
CA ASP A 113 12.95 -3.29 -1.38
C ASP A 113 11.50 -3.72 -1.14
N ASN A 114 10.87 -3.09 -0.15
CA ASN A 114 9.49 -3.38 0.24
C ASN A 114 8.47 -2.52 -0.53
N THR A 115 7.49 -3.17 -1.15
CA THR A 115 6.28 -2.50 -1.65
C THR A 115 5.38 -2.16 -0.47
N SER A 116 5.10 -0.87 -0.27
CA SER A 116 4.43 -0.37 0.94
C SER A 116 3.40 0.74 0.63
N ALA A 117 2.56 1.06 1.61
CA ALA A 117 1.49 2.04 1.47
C ALA A 117 1.39 2.95 2.70
N PHE A 118 0.48 2.69 3.65
CA PHE A 118 0.27 3.60 4.77
C PHE A 118 1.51 3.76 5.68
N ASN A 119 1.91 5.01 5.91
CA ASN A 119 2.85 5.43 6.95
C ASN A 119 2.58 6.90 7.32
N CYS A 120 2.23 7.19 8.58
CA CYS A 120 1.87 8.53 9.02
C CYS A 120 3.09 9.40 9.36
N ARG A 121 3.46 10.27 8.43
CA ARG A 121 4.64 11.13 8.49
C ARG A 121 4.49 12.37 7.62
N ARG A 122 5.35 13.35 7.85
CA ARG A 122 5.51 14.46 6.92
C ARG A 122 6.12 13.98 5.60
N ALA A 123 5.79 14.67 4.51
CA ALA A 123 6.50 14.47 3.25
C ALA A 123 7.95 14.97 3.39
N THR A 124 8.89 14.31 2.72
CA THR A 124 10.32 14.65 2.79
C THR A 124 10.54 16.12 2.43
N GLY A 125 11.21 16.87 3.31
CA GLY A 125 11.47 18.31 3.11
C GLY A 125 10.22 19.20 3.19
N SER A 126 9.10 18.72 3.72
CA SER A 126 7.84 19.48 3.82
C SER A 126 7.24 19.43 5.22
N LYS A 127 6.52 20.48 5.61
CA LYS A 127 5.64 20.48 6.80
C LYS A 127 4.27 19.85 6.51
N LYS A 128 3.97 19.46 5.27
CA LYS A 128 2.69 18.83 4.89
C LYS A 128 2.73 17.32 5.11
N TRP A 129 1.57 16.72 5.36
CA TRP A 129 1.44 15.26 5.39
C TRP A 129 1.79 14.64 4.05
N SER A 130 2.46 13.49 4.09
CA SER A 130 2.64 12.64 2.91
C SER A 130 1.31 12.02 2.48
N ASN A 131 1.12 11.74 1.20
CA ASN A 131 -0.07 11.00 0.74
C ASN A 131 -0.13 9.57 1.33
N HIS A 132 1.01 9.01 1.74
CA HIS A 132 1.07 7.76 2.52
C HIS A 132 0.34 7.88 3.86
N SER A 133 0.33 9.06 4.48
CA SER A 133 -0.34 9.31 5.75
C SER A 133 -1.86 9.34 5.63
N TYR A 134 -2.38 9.45 4.40
CA TYR A 134 -3.80 9.34 4.12
C TYR A 134 -4.21 7.93 3.67
N GLY A 135 -3.27 6.97 3.61
CA GLY A 135 -3.52 5.63 3.07
C GLY A 135 -3.90 5.64 1.59
N LYS A 136 -3.46 6.66 0.84
CA LYS A 136 -3.83 6.90 -0.57
C LYS A 136 -2.60 6.96 -1.49
N ALA A 137 -1.48 6.40 -1.04
CA ALA A 137 -0.28 6.25 -1.83
C ALA A 137 0.29 4.84 -1.69
N ILE A 138 0.98 4.38 -2.72
CA ILE A 138 1.66 3.09 -2.79
C ILE A 138 3.02 3.30 -3.45
N ASP A 139 4.07 2.78 -2.82
CA ASP A 139 5.41 2.68 -3.39
C ASP A 139 5.69 1.22 -3.78
N ILE A 140 6.15 0.96 -5.00
CA ILE A 140 6.32 -0.38 -5.57
C ILE A 140 7.77 -0.63 -5.96
N ASN A 141 8.37 -1.72 -5.43
CA ASN A 141 9.77 -2.15 -5.67
C ASN A 141 10.75 -0.96 -5.68
N PRO A 142 10.94 -0.29 -4.54
CA PRO A 142 11.60 1.00 -4.46
C PRO A 142 13.09 0.97 -4.87
N ILE A 143 13.74 -0.20 -4.86
CA ILE A 143 15.10 -0.35 -5.39
C ILE A 143 15.13 -0.23 -6.91
N GLU A 144 14.25 -0.94 -7.62
CA GLU A 144 14.11 -0.85 -9.07
C GLU A 144 13.47 0.49 -9.50
N ASN A 145 12.76 1.17 -8.61
CA ASN A 145 11.97 2.36 -8.88
C ASN A 145 12.34 3.56 -7.98
N PRO A 146 13.59 4.07 -8.05
CA PRO A 146 14.08 5.09 -7.14
C PRO A 146 13.26 6.38 -7.15
N TYR A 147 13.22 7.01 -5.98
CA TYR A 147 13.15 8.45 -5.87
C TYR A 147 14.47 9.10 -6.33
N ILE A 148 14.37 10.10 -7.20
CA ILE A 148 15.46 10.96 -7.67
C ILE A 148 15.10 12.39 -7.31
N SER A 149 15.94 13.02 -6.48
CA SER A 149 15.75 14.41 -6.05
C SER A 149 15.92 15.40 -7.22
N LYS A 150 15.58 16.66 -6.98
CA LYS A 150 15.78 17.76 -7.94
C LYS A 150 17.25 17.91 -8.37
N SER A 151 18.21 17.61 -7.48
CA SER A 151 19.65 17.62 -7.79
C SER A 151 20.14 16.34 -8.48
N GLY A 152 19.24 15.40 -8.77
CA GLY A 152 19.61 14.09 -9.31
C GLY A 152 20.11 13.11 -8.26
N HIS A 153 20.04 13.41 -6.97
CA HIS A 153 20.53 12.50 -5.93
C HIS A 153 19.58 11.31 -5.71
N ILE A 154 20.16 10.14 -5.46
CA ILE A 154 19.48 8.89 -5.08
C ILE A 154 20.12 8.44 -3.76
N SER A 155 19.33 8.34 -2.70
CA SER A 155 19.85 8.04 -1.35
C SER A 155 20.17 6.57 -1.12
N HIS A 156 19.49 5.66 -1.84
CA HIS A 156 19.68 4.23 -1.72
C HIS A 156 20.68 3.72 -2.76
N LYS A 157 21.86 3.26 -2.32
CA LYS A 157 22.94 2.84 -3.23
C LYS A 157 22.51 1.72 -4.18
N LYS A 158 21.70 0.77 -3.70
CA LYS A 158 21.15 -0.33 -4.49
C LYS A 158 20.28 0.14 -5.66
N SER A 159 19.72 1.35 -5.60
CA SER A 159 18.89 1.91 -6.67
C SER A 159 19.69 2.62 -7.77
N LEU A 160 20.99 2.90 -7.57
CA LEU A 160 21.82 3.62 -8.54
C LEU A 160 21.84 2.98 -9.95
N PRO A 161 21.91 1.64 -10.10
CA PRO A 161 21.86 0.99 -11.42
C PRO A 161 20.57 1.29 -12.21
N TYR A 162 19.46 1.57 -11.51
CA TYR A 162 18.13 1.77 -12.11
C TYR A 162 17.85 3.21 -12.52
N ARG A 163 18.78 4.15 -12.29
CA ARG A 163 18.64 5.57 -12.66
C ARG A 163 18.20 5.78 -14.11
N LYS A 164 18.80 5.04 -15.05
CA LYS A 164 18.55 5.18 -16.50
C LYS A 164 17.28 4.45 -16.99
N ARG A 165 16.56 3.73 -16.12
CA ARG A 165 15.31 3.02 -16.44
C ARG A 165 15.42 2.00 -17.60
N ILE A 166 16.58 1.37 -17.76
CA ILE A 166 16.89 0.46 -18.87
C ILE A 166 16.51 -0.99 -18.49
N HIS A 167 15.75 -1.67 -19.35
CA HIS A 167 15.60 -3.13 -19.28
C HIS A 167 16.83 -3.77 -19.91
N ARG A 168 17.62 -4.49 -19.11
CA ARG A 168 18.88 -5.08 -19.58
C ARG A 168 18.76 -6.57 -19.89
N ASP A 169 17.78 -7.24 -19.30
CA ASP A 169 17.64 -8.69 -19.38
C ASP A 169 16.20 -9.14 -19.04
N LYS A 170 15.99 -10.47 -19.02
CA LYS A 170 14.70 -11.09 -18.66
C LYS A 170 14.51 -11.25 -17.14
N LYS A 171 15.42 -10.76 -16.29
CA LYS A 171 15.34 -10.93 -14.83
C LYS A 171 14.12 -10.22 -14.27
N ALA A 172 13.64 -10.71 -13.13
CA ALA A 172 12.50 -10.12 -12.43
C ALA A 172 12.71 -8.63 -12.11
N SER A 173 13.91 -8.24 -11.68
CA SER A 173 14.22 -6.84 -11.39
C SER A 173 14.17 -5.93 -12.63
N SER A 174 14.63 -6.39 -13.79
CA SER A 174 14.45 -5.65 -15.05
C SER A 174 12.96 -5.45 -15.36
N ARG A 175 12.12 -6.48 -15.21
CA ARG A 175 10.68 -6.41 -15.45
C ARG A 175 9.90 -5.59 -14.40
N ALA A 176 10.48 -5.38 -13.22
CA ALA A 176 9.91 -4.56 -12.14
C ALA A 176 10.13 -3.05 -12.34
N ILE A 177 10.86 -2.64 -13.38
CA ILE A 177 11.08 -1.22 -13.70
C ILE A 177 9.79 -0.60 -14.26
N ILE A 178 9.25 0.36 -13.52
CA ILE A 178 8.05 1.10 -13.89
C ILE A 178 8.40 2.20 -14.90
N ARG A 179 7.69 2.22 -16.02
CA ARG A 179 7.84 3.23 -17.09
C ARG A 179 6.49 3.83 -17.43
N ARG A 180 6.49 5.00 -18.06
CA ARG A 180 5.25 5.71 -18.46
C ARG A 180 4.31 4.83 -19.29
N ASP A 181 4.88 4.00 -20.15
CA ASP A 181 4.23 3.07 -21.07
C ASP A 181 4.07 1.64 -20.51
N SER A 182 4.40 1.42 -19.23
CA SER A 182 4.25 0.10 -18.61
C SER A 182 2.79 -0.22 -18.27
N ARG A 183 2.45 -1.53 -18.25
CA ARG A 183 1.09 -1.98 -17.89
C ARG A 183 0.67 -1.49 -16.51
N ILE A 184 1.57 -1.56 -15.53
CA ILE A 184 1.32 -1.09 -14.17
C ILE A 184 0.92 0.39 -14.13
N THR A 185 1.65 1.26 -14.84
CA THR A 185 1.30 2.68 -14.90
C THR A 185 -0.08 2.91 -15.54
N ARG A 186 -0.44 2.15 -16.59
CA ARG A 186 -1.79 2.22 -17.19
C ARG A 186 -2.88 1.77 -16.23
N LEU A 187 -2.68 0.67 -15.49
CA LEU A 187 -3.65 0.15 -14.51
C LEU A 187 -3.97 1.19 -13.43
N PHE A 188 -2.92 1.77 -12.83
CA PHE A 188 -3.08 2.83 -11.84
C PHE A 188 -3.80 4.06 -12.43
N LYS A 189 -3.38 4.53 -13.61
CA LYS A 189 -4.00 5.69 -14.26
C LYS A 189 -5.45 5.46 -14.67
N ALA A 190 -5.81 4.26 -15.11
CA ALA A 190 -7.18 3.88 -15.45
C ALA A 190 -8.12 3.98 -14.23
N LYS A 191 -7.59 3.79 -13.03
CA LYS A 191 -8.30 4.02 -11.77
C LYS A 191 -8.16 5.46 -11.26
N GLY A 192 -7.55 6.38 -12.01
CA GLY A 192 -7.40 7.80 -11.62
C GLY A 192 -6.28 8.06 -10.61
N TRP A 193 -5.32 7.16 -10.46
CA TRP A 193 -4.09 7.42 -9.71
C TRP A 193 -3.11 8.23 -10.56
N LYS A 194 -2.32 9.08 -9.90
CA LYS A 194 -1.18 9.78 -10.50
C LYS A 194 0.09 9.00 -10.20
N TRP A 195 1.08 9.12 -11.09
CA TRP A 195 2.37 8.47 -10.94
C TRP A 195 3.48 9.50 -10.72
N GLY A 196 4.32 9.29 -9.71
CA GLY A 196 5.42 10.19 -9.35
C GLY A 196 6.51 10.29 -10.41
N GLY A 197 6.61 9.31 -11.32
CA GLY A 197 7.47 9.40 -12.51
C GLY A 197 7.07 10.51 -13.50
N ASP A 198 5.81 10.99 -13.44
CA ASP A 198 5.32 12.09 -14.27
C ASP A 198 5.58 13.48 -13.67
N TRP A 199 6.04 13.58 -12.43
CA TRP A 199 6.34 14.86 -11.80
C TRP A 199 7.50 15.59 -12.51
N ARG A 200 7.43 16.93 -12.56
CA ARG A 200 8.39 17.75 -13.34
C ARG A 200 9.73 17.96 -12.63
N THR A 201 9.71 18.25 -11.34
CA THR A 201 10.88 18.73 -10.58
C THR A 201 11.65 17.62 -9.88
N ILE A 202 10.95 16.58 -9.46
CA ILE A 202 11.48 15.37 -8.83
C ILE A 202 10.93 14.16 -9.59
N LYS A 203 11.60 13.01 -9.51
CA LYS A 203 11.08 11.75 -10.05
C LYS A 203 10.92 10.77 -8.92
N ASP A 204 9.69 10.35 -8.66
CA ASP A 204 9.41 9.33 -7.66
C ASP A 204 8.82 8.10 -8.36
N TYR A 205 9.68 7.24 -8.90
CA TYR A 205 9.25 6.19 -9.84
C TYR A 205 8.45 5.08 -9.17
N GLN A 206 8.69 4.84 -7.89
CA GLN A 206 7.95 3.90 -7.04
C GLN A 206 6.51 4.35 -6.79
N HIS A 207 6.28 5.66 -6.82
CA HIS A 207 5.14 6.28 -6.15
C HIS A 207 3.92 6.42 -7.03
N PHE A 208 2.79 5.90 -6.55
CA PHE A 208 1.46 6.19 -7.08
C PHE A 208 0.59 6.80 -5.99
N GLU A 209 -0.19 7.83 -6.34
CA GLU A 209 -1.10 8.49 -5.40
C GLU A 209 -2.49 8.78 -5.95
N LYS A 210 -3.49 8.66 -5.08
CA LYS A 210 -4.84 9.21 -5.29
C LYS A 210 -4.94 10.62 -4.72
N SER A 211 -5.73 11.45 -5.39
CA SER A 211 -6.01 12.80 -4.90
C SER A 211 -6.75 12.75 -3.56
N VAL A 212 -6.24 13.51 -2.59
CA VAL A 212 -6.89 13.71 -1.30
C VAL A 212 -7.76 14.97 -1.42
N LYS A 213 -9.09 14.80 -1.58
CA LYS A 213 -10.05 15.91 -1.49
C LYS A 213 -10.11 16.40 -0.02
N ASN A 214 -10.19 17.71 0.19
CA ASN A 214 -10.06 18.41 1.48
C ASN A 214 -8.68 18.28 2.13
N ARG A 215 -7.68 18.97 1.56
CA ARG A 215 -6.37 19.20 2.22
C ARG A 215 -6.45 20.21 3.37
N SER A 216 -7.63 20.73 3.67
CA SER A 216 -7.91 21.81 4.61
C SER A 216 -8.71 21.32 5.82
N ILE A 217 -8.09 21.51 7.00
CA ILE A 217 -8.65 21.67 8.35
C ILE A 217 -9.33 20.42 8.94
N GLY A 218 -8.86 20.05 10.13
CA GLY A 218 -9.28 18.85 10.84
C GLY A 218 -10.80 18.70 10.91
N SER A 219 -11.28 17.56 10.42
CA SER A 219 -12.61 17.06 10.76
C SER A 219 -12.74 17.06 12.30
N PRO A 220 -13.92 17.41 12.86
CA PRO A 220 -14.12 17.36 14.30
C PRO A 220 -13.77 15.96 14.82
N LYS A 221 -12.91 15.89 15.84
CA LYS A 221 -12.50 14.64 16.48
C LYS A 221 -13.76 13.90 17.00
N PRO A 222 -14.13 12.72 16.49
CA PRO A 222 -14.97 11.83 17.28
C PRO A 222 -14.14 11.39 18.48
N LYS A 223 -14.65 11.58 19.71
CA LYS A 223 -13.97 11.15 20.93
C LYS A 223 -13.66 9.66 20.82
N TYR A 224 -12.37 9.31 20.83
CA TYR A 224 -11.95 7.93 21.04
C TYR A 224 -12.52 7.47 22.39
N ILE A 225 -13.47 6.55 22.36
CA ILE A 225 -13.93 5.84 23.56
C ILE A 225 -13.00 4.64 23.69
N PRO A 226 -12.10 4.59 24.69
CA PRO A 226 -11.28 3.42 24.92
C PRO A 226 -12.21 2.22 25.12
N LEU A 227 -11.92 1.12 24.43
CA LEU A 227 -12.52 -0.17 24.77
C LEU A 227 -12.17 -0.44 26.24
N LYS A 228 -13.16 -0.30 27.14
CA LYS A 228 -13.01 -0.71 28.52
C LYS A 228 -12.61 -2.18 28.49
N HIS A 229 -11.39 -2.48 28.94
CA HIS A 229 -11.01 -3.83 29.29
C HIS A 229 -12.01 -4.30 30.36
N LYS A 230 -12.97 -5.16 29.98
CA LYS A 230 -13.68 -5.96 30.97
C LYS A 230 -12.59 -6.81 31.63
N LYS A 231 -12.34 -6.56 32.92
CA LYS A 231 -11.60 -7.50 33.76
C LYS A 231 -12.27 -8.88 33.59
N PRO A 232 -11.51 -9.96 33.41
CA PRO A 232 -12.10 -11.29 33.49
C PRO A 232 -12.78 -11.42 34.85
N ALA A 233 -14.00 -11.95 34.86
CA ALA A 233 -14.70 -12.26 36.10
C ALA A 233 -13.87 -13.28 36.88
N GLU A 234 -13.58 -12.95 38.14
CA GLU A 234 -13.02 -13.91 39.09
C GLU A 234 -14.05 -15.04 39.25
N ALA A 235 -13.65 -16.25 38.88
CA ALA A 235 -14.41 -17.44 39.19
C ALA A 235 -14.28 -17.70 40.69
N THR A 236 -15.32 -17.35 41.45
CA THR A 236 -15.48 -17.84 42.82
C THR A 236 -15.77 -19.33 42.77
N SER A 237 -14.76 -20.13 43.11
CA SER A 237 -14.93 -21.53 43.47
C SER A 237 -15.75 -21.62 44.75
N GLN A 238 -17.04 -21.95 44.63
CA GLN A 238 -17.79 -22.47 45.77
C GLN A 238 -17.46 -23.95 45.90
N ASN A 239 -16.79 -24.27 47.00
CA ASN A 239 -16.70 -25.62 47.55
C ASN A 239 -18.11 -26.15 47.78
N LEU A 240 -18.39 -27.34 47.26
CA LEU A 240 -19.45 -28.19 47.76
C LEU A 240 -18.78 -29.41 48.41
N TYR A 241 -19.24 -29.66 49.64
CA TYR A 241 -18.94 -30.82 50.47
C TYR A 241 -19.33 -32.13 49.78
#